data_AF-W5SKW4-F1
#
_entry.id   AF-W5SKW4-F1
#
_cell.length_a   1.000
_cell.length_b   1.000
_cell.length_c   1.000
_cell.angle_alpha   90.00
_cell.angle_beta   90.00
_cell.angle_gamma   90.00
#
_symmetry.space_group_name_H-M   'P 1'
#
loop_
_entity.id
_entity.type
_entity.pdbx_description
1 polymer ?
#
loop_
_entity_poly.entity_id
_entity_poly.type
_entity_poly.pdbx_seq_one_letter_code
_entity_poly.pdbx_strand_id
1 'polypeptide(L)'
;MGNTNGDPSTTYYEPLEDYGLEFIPQQEVSIGPNYKVTQIRWNAKVAYTHALRVGDKVSFIDNLGKTINNTIEDVSAILSNYAECSLMLKLYDDSNHIIINDLIRRENLI
;
A
#
# COMPACT_ATOMS: atom_id res chain seq x y z
N MET A 1 -27.28 28.84 4.17
CA MET A 1 -26.04 29.31 4.81
C MET A 1 -25.18 28.07 5.05
N GLY A 2 -24.11 27.90 4.27
CA GLY A 2 -23.25 26.73 4.35
C GLY A 2 -22.29 26.86 5.52
N ASN A 3 -22.27 25.84 6.38
CA ASN A 3 -21.24 25.70 7.41
C ASN A 3 -20.04 24.99 6.77
N THR A 4 -18.99 25.75 6.46
CA THR A 4 -17.69 25.26 5.99
C THR A 4 -16.83 24.88 7.18
N ASN A 5 -17.09 23.71 7.77
CA ASN A 5 -16.11 23.03 8.59
C ASN A 5 -15.64 21.81 7.78
N GLY A 6 -14.64 22.04 6.93
CA GLY A 6 -13.93 20.97 6.25
C GLY A 6 -13.21 20.12 7.30
N ASP A 7 -13.83 19.00 7.64
CA ASP A 7 -13.16 17.84 8.21
C ASP A 7 -11.91 17.55 7.35
N PRO A 8 -10.73 17.20 7.92
CA PRO A 8 -9.60 16.81 7.08
C PRO A 8 -10.11 15.67 6.23
N SER A 9 -10.03 15.78 4.90
CA SER A 9 -10.53 14.76 3.99
C SER A 9 -9.93 13.42 4.39
N THR A 10 -10.71 12.59 5.08
CA THR A 10 -10.26 11.26 5.49
C THR A 10 -10.14 10.48 4.20
N THR A 11 -8.92 10.26 3.73
CA THR A 11 -8.66 9.42 2.56
C THR A 11 -9.32 8.08 2.80
N TYR A 12 -10.27 7.73 1.93
CA TYR A 12 -10.95 6.45 1.99
C TYR A 12 -10.04 5.36 1.42
N TYR A 13 -9.96 4.24 2.12
CA TYR A 13 -9.22 3.04 1.69
C TYR A 13 -10.22 1.91 1.55
N GLU A 14 -10.23 1.32 0.36
CA GLU A 14 -11.11 0.21 0.02
C GLU A 14 -10.57 -1.10 0.63
N PRO A 15 -11.36 -1.83 1.44
CA PRO A 15 -10.89 -3.06 2.11
C PRO A 15 -10.76 -4.23 1.12
N LEU A 16 -9.58 -4.83 1.05
CA LEU A 16 -9.30 -5.96 0.14
C LEU A 16 -10.05 -7.24 0.53
N GLU A 17 -10.50 -7.36 1.77
CA GLU A 17 -11.35 -8.45 2.25
C GLU A 17 -12.65 -8.58 1.43
N ASP A 18 -13.20 -7.45 0.94
CA ASP A 18 -14.42 -7.41 0.12
C ASP A 18 -14.20 -8.00 -1.28
N TYR A 19 -12.94 -8.21 -1.69
CA TYR A 19 -12.54 -8.72 -2.99
C TYR A 19 -12.12 -10.19 -2.97
N GLY A 20 -12.38 -10.90 -1.86
CA GLY A 20 -11.95 -12.29 -1.71
C GLY A 20 -10.44 -12.41 -1.63
N LEU A 21 -9.83 -11.67 -0.69
CA LEU A 21 -8.40 -11.75 -0.37
C LEU A 21 -8.00 -13.21 -0.08
N GLU A 22 -7.20 -13.79 -0.96
CA GLU A 22 -6.85 -15.22 -0.90
C GLU A 22 -5.75 -15.50 0.13
N PHE A 23 -4.94 -14.50 0.47
CA PHE A 23 -3.90 -14.61 1.48
C PHE A 23 -3.55 -13.26 2.10
N ILE A 24 -3.04 -13.29 3.33
CA ILE A 24 -2.48 -12.11 4.00
C ILE A 24 -1.24 -11.68 3.21
N PRO A 25 -1.18 -10.42 2.74
CA PRO A 25 -0.09 -9.97 1.90
C PRO A 25 1.30 -10.17 2.52
N GLN A 26 2.30 -10.48 1.69
CA GLN A 26 3.68 -10.71 2.17
C GLN A 26 4.50 -9.43 2.16
N GLN A 27 5.14 -9.11 3.29
CA GLN A 27 5.98 -7.92 3.47
C GLN A 27 7.34 -8.07 2.77
N GLU A 28 7.72 -7.07 1.97
CA GLU A 28 9.08 -6.87 1.46
C GLU A 28 9.67 -5.60 2.07
N VAL A 29 10.88 -5.70 2.64
CA VAL A 29 11.58 -4.56 3.24
C VAL A 29 12.90 -4.31 2.52
N SER A 30 13.08 -3.09 2.00
CA SER A 30 14.37 -2.62 1.47
C SER A 30 14.95 -1.50 2.35
N ILE A 31 16.25 -1.57 2.63
CA ILE A 31 17.01 -0.59 3.44
C ILE A 31 18.18 -0.07 2.61
N GLY A 32 18.23 1.24 2.35
CA GLY A 32 19.30 1.90 1.59
C GLY A 32 20.53 2.27 2.45
N PRO A 33 21.74 2.39 1.84
CA PRO A 33 22.99 2.62 2.56
C PRO A 33 23.20 4.07 3.06
N ASN A 34 22.64 5.08 2.38
CA ASN A 34 22.94 6.50 2.65
C ASN A 34 21.79 7.26 3.37
N TYR A 35 20.61 6.64 3.45
CA TYR A 35 19.42 7.19 4.08
C TYR A 35 18.64 6.03 4.69
N LYS A 36 18.06 6.20 5.89
CA LYS A 36 17.21 5.17 6.49
C LYS A 36 15.84 5.20 5.81
N VAL A 37 15.80 4.76 4.56
CA VAL A 37 14.55 4.55 3.82
C VAL A 37 14.12 3.13 4.09
N THR A 38 13.02 2.96 4.82
CA THR A 38 12.30 1.69 4.88
C THR A 38 11.23 1.75 3.80
N GLN A 39 11.34 0.89 2.79
CA GLN A 39 10.25 0.67 1.84
C GLN A 39 9.60 -0.67 2.15
N ILE A 40 8.36 -0.60 2.61
CA ILE A 40 7.49 -1.74 2.87
C ILE A 40 6.58 -1.92 1.66
N ARG A 41 6.67 -3.07 1.00
CA ARG A 41 5.73 -3.48 -0.04
C ARG A 41 4.99 -4.74 0.38
N TRP A 42 3.82 -4.92 -0.21
CA TRP A 42 2.99 -6.09 0.04
C TRP A 42 2.52 -6.70 -1.28
N ASN A 43 2.62 -8.03 -1.41
CA ASN A 43 2.00 -8.75 -2.52
C ASN A 43 0.64 -9.28 -2.06
N ALA A 44 -0.45 -8.99 -2.77
CA ALA A 44 -1.79 -9.49 -2.46
C ALA A 44 -2.38 -10.25 -3.65
N LYS A 45 -3.28 -11.20 -3.37
CA LYS A 45 -4.09 -11.87 -4.40
C LYS A 45 -5.55 -11.78 -4.04
N VAL A 46 -6.36 -11.33 -4.98
CA VAL A 46 -7.81 -11.17 -4.83
C VAL A 46 -8.53 -11.78 -6.02
N ALA A 47 -9.82 -12.04 -5.88
CA ALA A 47 -10.63 -12.57 -6.96
C ALA A 47 -10.68 -11.57 -8.14
N TYR A 48 -10.56 -12.09 -9.37
CA TYR A 48 -10.67 -11.29 -10.60
C TYR A 48 -12.14 -10.97 -10.89
N THR A 49 -12.72 -10.08 -10.10
CA THR A 49 -14.15 -9.73 -10.19
C THR A 49 -14.41 -8.23 -10.17
N HIS A 50 -13.40 -7.40 -9.93
CA HIS A 50 -13.57 -5.95 -9.71
C HIS A 50 -12.51 -5.07 -10.36
N ALA A 51 -12.85 -3.79 -10.54
CA ALA A 51 -12.03 -2.78 -11.19
C ALA A 51 -11.04 -2.11 -10.21
N LEU A 52 -10.12 -2.88 -9.64
CA LEU A 52 -8.96 -2.32 -8.92
C LEU A 52 -7.90 -1.86 -9.94
N ARG A 53 -7.31 -0.68 -9.71
CA ARG A 53 -6.36 -0.02 -10.62
C ARG A 53 -5.14 0.47 -9.88
N VAL A 54 -4.04 0.62 -10.62
CA VAL A 54 -2.84 1.31 -10.11
C VAL A 54 -3.23 2.72 -9.64
N GLY A 55 -2.79 3.07 -8.42
CA GLY A 55 -3.09 4.33 -7.76
C GLY A 55 -4.29 4.29 -6.81
N ASP A 56 -5.14 3.25 -6.85
CA ASP A 56 -6.25 3.12 -5.91
C ASP A 56 -5.74 2.95 -4.47
N LYS A 57 -6.50 3.51 -3.52
CA LYS A 57 -6.25 3.42 -2.08
C LYS A 57 -6.97 2.21 -1.52
N VAL A 58 -6.22 1.26 -0.97
CA VAL A 58 -6.74 0.00 -0.46
C VAL A 58 -6.21 -0.31 0.93
N SER A 59 -6.93 -1.11 1.70
CA SER A 59 -6.49 -1.59 3.00
C SER A 59 -6.66 -3.10 3.15
N PHE A 60 -5.89 -3.71 4.03
CA PHE A 60 -6.14 -5.09 4.48
C PHE A 60 -5.85 -5.20 5.98
N ILE A 61 -6.39 -6.23 6.61
CA ILE A 61 -6.14 -6.57 8.00
C ILE A 61 -5.00 -7.59 8.05
N ASP A 62 -3.91 -7.25 8.75
CA ASP A 62 -2.79 -8.16 8.93
C ASP A 62 -3.12 -9.31 9.90
N ASN A 63 -2.17 -10.24 10.08
CA ASN A 63 -2.33 -11.38 10.99
C ASN A 63 -2.45 -11.00 12.48
N LEU A 64 -2.17 -9.74 12.84
CA LEU A 64 -2.31 -9.20 14.19
C LEU A 64 -3.62 -8.41 14.37
N GLY A 65 -4.47 -8.35 13.35
CA GLY A 65 -5.72 -7.59 13.38
C GLY A 65 -5.55 -6.09 13.14
N LYS A 66 -4.37 -5.65 12.66
CA LYS A 66 -4.11 -4.24 12.34
C LYS A 66 -4.48 -3.94 10.90
N THR A 67 -5.21 -2.85 10.69
CA THR A 67 -5.46 -2.31 9.35
C THR A 67 -4.19 -1.67 8.78
N ILE A 68 -3.78 -2.14 7.62
CA ILE A 68 -2.66 -1.62 6.83
C ILE A 68 -3.22 -0.88 5.63
N ASN A 69 -2.83 0.39 5.49
CA ASN A 69 -3.28 1.27 4.41
C ASN A 69 -2.21 1.32 3.32
N ASN A 70 -2.64 1.20 2.06
CA ASN A 70 -1.73 1.05 0.94
C ASN A 70 -2.23 1.78 -0.31
N THR A 71 -1.30 1.95 -1.25
CA THR A 71 -1.57 2.35 -2.63
C THR A 71 -1.18 1.22 -3.58
N ILE A 72 -2.01 0.90 -4.58
CA ILE A 72 -1.67 -0.09 -5.61
C ILE A 72 -0.57 0.46 -6.52
N GLU A 73 0.61 -0.18 -6.53
CA GLU A 73 1.74 0.16 -7.42
C GLU A 73 1.71 -0.62 -8.74
N ASP A 74 1.29 -1.88 -8.69
CA ASP A 74 1.32 -2.80 -9.84
C ASP A 74 0.13 -3.75 -9.79
N VAL A 75 -0.38 -4.12 -10.97
CA VAL A 75 -1.50 -5.05 -11.14
C VAL A 75 -1.15 -6.04 -12.25
N SER A 76 -1.27 -7.32 -11.95
CA SER A 76 -1.22 -8.40 -12.93
C SER A 76 -2.37 -9.38 -12.72
N ALA A 77 -2.69 -10.18 -13.73
CA ALA A 77 -3.79 -11.12 -13.67
C ALA A 77 -3.33 -12.52 -14.10
N ILE A 78 -3.84 -13.53 -13.41
CA ILE A 78 -3.68 -14.94 -13.78
C ILE A 78 -5.06 -15.43 -14.20
N LEU A 79 -5.16 -15.86 -15.47
CA LEU A 79 -6.37 -16.47 -16.02
C LEU A 79 -6.02 -17.84 -16.59
N SER A 80 -6.70 -18.86 -16.08
CA SER A 80 -6.60 -20.25 -16.51
C SER A 80 -7.99 -20.78 -16.87
N ASN A 81 -8.08 -21.54 -17.96
CA ASN A 81 -9.32 -22.12 -18.45
C ASN A 81 -9.81 -23.34 -17.66
N TYR A 82 -9.13 -23.71 -16.57
CA TYR A 82 -9.49 -24.88 -15.75
C TYR A 82 -9.62 -24.63 -14.25
N ALA A 83 -9.08 -23.53 -13.68
CA ALA A 83 -9.11 -23.40 -12.21
C ALA A 83 -8.85 -22.00 -11.62
N GLU A 84 -8.30 -21.03 -12.34
CA GLU A 84 -7.78 -19.82 -11.69
C GLU A 84 -8.14 -18.53 -12.43
N CYS A 85 -8.70 -17.57 -11.69
CA CYS A 85 -9.07 -16.26 -12.18
C CYS A 85 -8.81 -15.24 -11.06
N SER A 86 -7.58 -14.71 -11.02
CA SER A 86 -7.11 -13.94 -9.87
C SER A 86 -6.37 -12.67 -10.30
N LEU A 87 -6.51 -11.61 -9.51
CA LEU A 87 -5.68 -10.40 -9.59
C LEU A 87 -4.56 -10.50 -8.58
N MET A 88 -3.34 -10.26 -9.03
CA MET A 88 -2.15 -10.10 -8.21
C MET A 88 -1.82 -8.61 -8.12
N LEU A 89 -1.70 -8.10 -6.90
CA LEU A 89 -1.44 -6.69 -6.61
C LEU A 89 -0.08 -6.55 -5.94
N LYS A 90 0.70 -5.54 -6.33
CA LYS A 90 1.79 -5.01 -5.50
C LYS A 90 1.33 -3.72 -4.86
N LEU A 91 1.46 -3.65 -3.54
CA LEU A 91 0.97 -2.56 -2.73
C LEU A 91 2.14 -1.84 -2.08
N TYR A 92 2.14 -0.51 -2.15
CA TYR A 92 3.03 0.35 -1.39
C TYR A 92 2.37 0.71 -0.07
N ASP A 93 3.03 0.41 1.04
CA ASP A 93 2.54 0.76 2.37
C ASP A 93 2.58 2.29 2.56
N ASP A 94 1.43 2.90 2.84
CA ASP A 94 1.31 4.35 2.96
C ASP A 94 1.95 4.88 4.27
N SER A 95 2.35 4.00 5.20
CA SER A 95 3.17 4.37 6.36
C SER A 95 4.67 4.52 6.02
N ASN A 96 5.08 4.14 4.81
CA ASN A 96 6.44 4.35 4.34
C ASN A 96 6.78 5.84 4.37
N HIS A 97 7.94 6.15 4.93
CA HIS A 97 8.45 7.50 4.98
C HIS A 97 9.98 7.46 4.83
N ILE A 98 10.50 8.44 4.12
CA ILE A 98 11.94 8.62 3.97
C ILE A 98 12.41 9.44 5.18
N ILE A 99 13.16 8.83 6.09
CA ILE A 99 13.89 9.60 7.11
C ILE A 99 15.22 10.02 6.49
N ILE A 100 15.26 11.25 5.99
CA ILE A 100 16.53 11.93 5.71
C ILE A 100 17.01 12.48 7.04
N ASN A 101 17.98 11.81 7.69
CA ASN A 101 18.71 12.47 8.77
C ASN A 101 19.42 13.68 8.15
N ASP A 102 19.16 14.87 8.66
CA ASP A 102 19.80 16.13 8.24
C ASP A 102 21.34 16.03 8.29
N LEU A 103 21.95 15.50 7.25
CA LEU A 103 23.38 15.68 6.95
C LEU A 103 23.67 17.11 6.46
N ILE A 104 22.62 17.91 6.22
CA ILE A 104 22.70 19.32 5.79
C ILE A 104 23.16 20.26 6.91
N ARG A 105 23.18 19.84 8.19
CA ARG A 105 23.76 20.66 9.27
C ARG A 105 25.29 20.60 9.39
N ARG A 106 25.98 19.68 8.69
CA ARG A 106 27.45 19.57 8.75
C ARG A 106 28.19 20.26 7.60
N GLU A 107 27.53 20.61 6.51
CA GLU A 107 28.15 21.37 5.41
C GLU A 107 28.05 22.89 5.56
N ASN A 108 27.34 23.38 6.59
CA ASN A 108 27.26 24.81 6.96
C ASN A 108 28.04 25.17 8.25
N LEU A 109 29.14 24.46 8.54
CA LEU A 109 30.15 24.90 9.50
C LEU A 109 31.43 25.25 8.74
N ILE A 110 31.36 26.34 7.97
CA ILE A 110 32.50 27.23 7.72
C ILE A 110 32.45 28.32 8.79
#